data_AF-A0A1B6EQF6-F1
#
_entry.id   AF-A0A1B6EQF6-F1
#
_cell.length_a   1.000
_cell.length_b   1.000
_cell.length_c   1.000
_cell.angle_alpha   90.00
_cell.angle_beta   90.00
_cell.angle_gamma   90.00
#
_symmetry.space_group_name_H-M   'P 1'
#
loop_
_entity.id
_entity.type
_entity.pdbx_description
1 polymer ?
#
loop_
_entity_poly.entity_id
_entity_poly.type
_entity_poly.pdbx_seq_one_letter_code
_entity_poly.pdbx_strand_id
1 'polypeptide(L)'
;IAYASRSLTQAEMNYSQLDREALAIMFGVNHFYYYLFGKHFYLITDNQPLSRILHQNKVLPQMTSARLLRYATFLSGFNYSVKFKKGDENKNVDCLSRSSIKQLQISTDQLIGDEVNKMYFDKIFNISNEEITFSTIQTETEKDQDLAKIVKQLQ
;
A
#
# COMPACT_ATOMS: atom_id res chain seq x y z
N ILE A 1 8.71 15.47 9.70
CA ILE A 1 8.12 16.02 8.46
C ILE A 1 8.69 15.21 7.31
N ALA A 2 7.86 14.64 6.43
CA ALA A 2 8.28 13.78 5.33
C ALA A 2 7.66 14.25 4.01
N TYR A 3 8.36 14.02 2.90
CA TYR A 3 7.95 14.41 1.55
C TYR A 3 8.10 13.21 0.62
N ALA A 4 7.18 13.05 -0.32
CA ALA A 4 7.24 12.02 -1.34
C ALA A 4 6.72 12.56 -2.67
N SER A 5 7.33 12.11 -3.76
CA SER A 5 6.87 12.37 -5.13
C SER A 5 7.09 11.12 -5.97
N ARG A 6 6.31 10.99 -7.05
CA ARG A 6 6.40 9.88 -8.00
C ARG A 6 6.15 10.40 -9.40
N SER A 7 7.00 10.01 -10.34
CA SER A 7 6.81 10.26 -11.76
C SER A 7 5.70 9.37 -12.34
N LEU A 8 4.90 9.94 -13.26
CA LEU A 8 3.88 9.18 -13.97
C LEU A 8 4.53 8.21 -14.97
N THR A 9 3.94 7.01 -15.12
CA THR A 9 4.28 6.06 -16.17
C THR A 9 3.76 6.53 -17.54
N GLN A 10 4.24 5.92 -18.62
CA GLN A 10 3.79 6.23 -19.99
C GLN A 10 2.27 6.12 -20.16
N ALA A 11 1.64 5.13 -19.51
CA ALA A 11 0.19 4.96 -19.56
C ALA A 11 -0.54 6.01 -18.70
N GLU A 12 -0.01 6.33 -17.51
CA GLU A 12 -0.60 7.33 -16.59
C GLU A 12 -0.47 8.76 -17.13
N MET A 13 0.51 9.05 -17.99
CA MET A 13 0.63 10.36 -18.65
C MET A 13 -0.58 10.67 -19.55
N ASN A 14 -1.24 9.65 -20.11
CA ASN A 14 -2.42 9.82 -20.95
C ASN A 14 -3.71 10.02 -20.14
N TYR A 15 -3.64 10.04 -18.81
CA TYR A 15 -4.80 10.23 -17.97
C TYR A 15 -5.26 11.68 -17.98
N SER A 16 -6.57 11.89 -17.73
CA SER A 16 -7.11 13.23 -17.55
C SER A 16 -6.40 13.94 -16.40
N GLN A 17 -6.40 15.28 -16.37
CA GLN A 17 -5.79 16.03 -15.27
C GLN A 17 -6.37 15.61 -13.90
N LEU A 18 -7.70 15.44 -13.85
CA LEU A 18 -8.40 15.01 -12.65
C LEU A 18 -7.94 13.61 -12.21
N ASP A 19 -7.83 12.65 -13.14
CA ASP A 19 -7.33 11.30 -12.83
C ASP A 19 -5.88 11.32 -12.34
N ARG A 20 -5.01 12.17 -12.90
CA ARG A 20 -3.59 12.29 -12.50
C ARG A 20 -3.45 12.81 -11.07
N GLU A 21 -4.24 13.80 -10.70
CA GLU A 21 -4.23 14.34 -9.34
C GLU A 21 -4.87 13.36 -8.34
N ALA A 22 -5.93 12.65 -8.72
CA ALA A 22 -6.50 11.58 -7.90
C ALA A 22 -5.47 10.46 -7.66
N LEU A 23 -4.72 10.09 -8.69
CA LEU A 23 -3.64 9.12 -8.60
C LEU A 23 -2.51 9.59 -7.67
N ALA A 24 -2.17 10.88 -7.69
CA ALA A 24 -1.18 11.44 -6.76
C ALA A 24 -1.65 11.36 -5.30
N ILE A 25 -2.93 11.62 -5.03
CA ILE A 25 -3.55 11.45 -3.71
C ILE A 25 -3.44 9.98 -3.26
N MET A 26 -3.82 9.05 -4.12
CA MET A 26 -3.76 7.62 -3.83
C MET A 26 -2.35 7.15 -3.52
N PHE A 27 -1.37 7.59 -4.31
CA PHE A 27 0.04 7.32 -4.06
C PHE A 27 0.48 7.86 -2.69
N GLY A 28 0.14 9.11 -2.37
CA GLY A 28 0.48 9.70 -1.07
C GLY A 28 -0.14 8.95 0.11
N VAL A 29 -1.42 8.60 0.03
CA VAL A 29 -2.10 7.89 1.13
C VAL A 29 -1.58 6.47 1.30
N ASN A 30 -1.27 5.77 0.21
CA ASN A 30 -0.65 4.45 0.29
C ASN A 30 0.79 4.52 0.86
N HIS A 31 1.59 5.46 0.37
CA HIS A 31 2.98 5.63 0.82
C HIS A 31 3.06 5.99 2.31
N PHE A 32 2.13 6.80 2.81
CA PHE A 32 2.04 7.19 4.22
C PHE A 32 1.02 6.37 5.01
N TYR A 33 0.65 5.17 4.54
CA TYR A 33 -0.41 4.35 5.16
C TYR A 33 -0.24 4.20 6.68
N TYR A 34 0.94 3.78 7.14
CA TYR A 34 1.23 3.58 8.57
C TYR A 34 1.16 4.86 9.41
N TYR A 35 1.31 6.03 8.79
CA TYR A 35 1.21 7.31 9.49
C TYR A 35 -0.23 7.83 9.55
N LEU A 36 -1.04 7.52 8.53
CA LEU A 36 -2.39 8.03 8.35
C LEU A 36 -3.46 7.10 8.94
N PHE A 37 -3.20 5.79 8.97
CA PHE A 37 -4.18 4.82 9.43
C PHE A 37 -4.58 5.06 10.90
N GLY A 38 -5.88 5.05 11.18
CA GLY A 38 -6.44 5.28 12.51
C GLY A 38 -6.37 6.73 13.01
N LYS A 39 -5.85 7.69 12.23
CA LYS A 39 -5.76 9.11 12.60
C LYS A 39 -6.55 9.99 11.66
N HIS A 40 -7.08 11.09 12.19
CA HIS A 40 -7.69 12.12 11.36
C HIS A 40 -6.61 12.96 10.67
N PHE A 41 -6.74 13.18 9.36
CA PHE A 41 -5.83 14.04 8.61
C PHE A 41 -6.53 14.94 7.61
N TYR A 42 -5.83 16.00 7.18
CA TYR A 42 -6.30 16.90 6.12
C TYR A 42 -5.68 16.53 4.78
N LEU A 43 -6.54 16.28 3.80
CA LEU A 43 -6.14 16.14 2.41
C LEU A 43 -6.24 17.51 1.74
N ILE A 44 -5.11 18.08 1.33
CA ILE A 44 -5.07 19.39 0.67
C ILE A 44 -4.86 19.18 -0.83
N THR A 45 -5.74 19.76 -1.65
CA THR A 45 -5.66 19.70 -3.12
C THR A 45 -6.00 21.06 -3.73
N ASP A 46 -5.40 21.36 -4.86
CA ASP A 46 -5.69 22.51 -5.72
C ASP A 46 -6.75 22.23 -6.78
N ASN A 47 -7.42 21.07 -6.69
CA ASN A 47 -8.52 20.71 -7.57
C ASN A 47 -9.86 20.66 -6.83
N GLN A 48 -10.68 21.65 -7.16
CA GLN A 48 -12.00 21.83 -6.58
C GLN A 48 -12.97 20.67 -6.91
N PRO A 49 -13.07 20.17 -8.16
CA PRO A 49 -13.78 18.92 -8.46
C PRO A 49 -13.40 17.74 -7.56
N LEU A 50 -12.10 17.48 -7.36
CA LEU A 50 -11.64 16.39 -6.50
C LEU A 50 -12.02 16.58 -5.04
N SER A 51 -11.97 17.82 -4.55
CA SER A 51 -12.43 18.15 -3.19
C SER A 51 -13.89 17.78 -2.94
N ARG A 52 -14.71 17.79 -4.00
CA ARG A 52 -16.14 17.44 -3.94
C ARG A 52 -16.37 15.94 -4.13
N ILE A 53 -15.63 15.30 -5.04
CA ILE A 53 -15.77 13.87 -5.36
C ILE A 53 -15.27 13.01 -4.20
N LEU A 54 -14.14 13.38 -3.59
CA LEU A 54 -13.51 12.62 -2.50
C LEU A 54 -14.05 13.01 -1.12
N HIS A 55 -15.18 13.71 -1.05
CA HIS A 55 -15.78 14.07 0.23
C HIS A 55 -16.52 12.85 0.82
N GLN A 56 -16.23 12.50 2.07
CA GLN A 56 -16.75 11.30 2.75
C GLN A 56 -18.29 11.15 2.70
N ASN A 57 -19.02 12.27 2.62
CA ASN A 57 -20.48 12.31 2.75
C ASN A 57 -21.24 12.62 1.45
N LYS A 58 -20.60 12.56 0.28
CA LYS A 58 -21.27 12.87 -1.00
C LYS A 58 -21.41 11.64 -1.88
N VAL A 59 -22.62 11.47 -2.42
CA VAL A 59 -22.91 10.48 -3.45
C VAL A 59 -22.10 10.83 -4.69
N LEU A 60 -21.25 9.90 -5.14
CA LEU A 60 -20.50 10.06 -6.38
C LEU A 60 -21.48 10.19 -7.56
N PRO A 61 -21.27 11.14 -8.48
CA PRO A 61 -22.09 11.25 -9.69
C PRO A 61 -22.13 9.91 -10.46
N GLN A 62 -23.28 9.54 -11.03
CA GLN A 62 -23.41 8.29 -11.81
C GLN A 62 -22.43 8.20 -12.99
N MET A 63 -21.96 9.35 -13.50
CA MET A 63 -20.95 9.42 -14.57
C MET A 63 -19.50 9.46 -14.09
N THR A 64 -19.23 9.04 -12.85
CA THR A 64 -17.86 8.97 -12.31
C THR A 64 -17.10 7.81 -12.96
N SER A 65 -15.83 8.04 -13.34
CA SER A 65 -15.01 6.97 -13.90
C SER A 65 -14.85 5.82 -12.89
N ALA A 66 -14.84 4.58 -13.37
CA ALA A 66 -14.65 3.40 -12.51
C ALA A 66 -13.35 3.48 -11.68
N ARG A 67 -12.34 4.18 -12.20
CA ARG A 67 -11.07 4.44 -11.50
C ARG A 67 -11.27 5.31 -10.27
N LEU A 68 -11.95 6.45 -10.41
CA LEU A 68 -12.24 7.36 -9.30
C LEU A 68 -13.14 6.71 -8.24
N LEU A 69 -14.08 5.87 -8.67
CA LEU A 69 -14.91 5.09 -7.74
C LEU A 69 -14.04 4.17 -6.88
N ARG A 70 -13.10 3.44 -7.48
CA ARG A 70 -12.16 2.59 -6.74
C ARG A 70 -11.30 3.38 -5.75
N TYR A 71 -10.85 4.58 -6.15
CA TYR A 71 -10.08 5.46 -5.27
C TYR A 71 -10.92 5.98 -4.10
N ALA A 72 -12.18 6.37 -4.34
CA ALA A 72 -13.10 6.77 -3.28
C ALA A 72 -13.39 5.63 -2.30
N THR A 73 -13.58 4.40 -2.78
CA THR A 73 -13.75 3.21 -1.93
C THR A 73 -12.52 2.91 -1.09
N PHE A 74 -11.31 3.09 -1.62
CA PHE A 74 -10.10 2.93 -0.81
C PHE A 74 -10.00 4.01 0.27
N LEU A 75 -10.27 5.27 -0.10
CA LEU A 75 -10.19 6.40 0.81
C LEU A 75 -11.27 6.35 1.90
N SER A 76 -12.42 5.72 1.66
CA SER A 76 -13.48 5.58 2.67
C SER A 76 -13.04 4.80 3.92
N GLY A 77 -11.98 3.98 3.81
CA GLY A 77 -11.34 3.33 4.96
C GLY A 77 -10.55 4.26 5.88
N PHE A 78 -10.41 5.54 5.52
CA PHE A 78 -9.63 6.53 6.27
C PHE A 78 -10.51 7.65 6.83
N ASN A 79 -10.07 8.20 7.97
CA ASN A 79 -10.67 9.40 8.54
C ASN A 79 -9.93 10.65 8.02
N TYR A 80 -10.52 11.37 7.07
CA TYR A 80 -9.89 12.57 6.51
C TYR A 80 -10.90 13.66 6.17
N SER A 81 -10.40 14.89 6.09
CA SER A 81 -11.16 16.04 5.58
C SER A 81 -10.45 16.65 4.40
N VAL A 82 -11.19 16.88 3.31
CA VAL A 82 -10.62 17.50 2.09
C VAL A 82 -10.72 19.01 2.17
N LYS A 83 -9.59 19.69 1.97
CA LYS A 83 -9.49 21.15 1.90
C LYS A 83 -8.97 21.55 0.52
N PHE A 84 -9.69 22.46 -0.12
CA PHE A 84 -9.21 23.11 -1.33
C PHE A 84 -8.21 24.21 -0.97
N LYS A 85 -7.09 24.27 -1.68
CA LYS A 85 -6.11 25.36 -1.57
C LYS A 85 -5.71 25.79 -2.97
N LYS A 86 -5.73 27.10 -3.27
CA LYS A 86 -5.36 27.58 -4.60
C LYS A 86 -3.92 27.18 -4.95
N GLY A 87 -3.68 26.84 -6.23
CA GLY A 87 -2.36 26.42 -6.72
C GLY A 87 -1.23 27.41 -6.41
N ASP A 88 -1.53 28.72 -6.47
CA ASP A 88 -0.56 29.78 -6.12
C ASP A 88 -0.07 29.72 -4.68
N GLU A 89 -0.85 29.14 -3.78
CA GLU A 89 -0.49 28.93 -2.39
C GLU A 89 0.05 27.51 -2.13
N ASN A 90 0.04 26.64 -3.14
CA ASN A 90 0.48 25.24 -3.09
C ASN A 90 1.81 25.00 -3.82
N LYS A 91 2.64 26.05 -3.95
CA LYS A 91 3.91 26.05 -4.71
C LYS A 91 4.88 24.96 -4.28
N ASN A 92 4.92 24.63 -2.98
CA ASN A 92 5.77 23.57 -2.45
C ASN A 92 5.47 22.20 -3.08
N VAL A 93 4.19 21.90 -3.30
CA VAL A 93 3.76 20.65 -3.94
C VAL A 93 4.00 20.72 -5.45
N ASP A 94 3.73 21.86 -6.07
CA ASP A 94 3.94 22.09 -7.50
C ASP A 94 5.42 21.93 -7.91
N CYS A 95 6.36 22.40 -7.08
CA CYS A 95 7.79 22.16 -7.31
C CYS A 95 8.12 20.66 -7.30
N LEU A 96 7.63 19.91 -6.31
CA LEU A 96 7.93 18.48 -6.18
C LEU A 96 7.27 17.63 -7.27
N SER A 97 6.12 18.05 -7.79
CA SER A 97 5.42 17.34 -8.87
C SER A 97 6.01 17.63 -10.25
N ARG A 98 6.57 18.84 -10.47
CA ARG A 98 7.19 19.25 -11.74
C ARG A 98 8.67 18.90 -11.86
N SER A 99 9.39 18.78 -10.75
CA SER A 99 10.80 18.37 -10.73
C SER A 99 10.92 16.84 -10.71
N SER A 100 10.37 16.17 -11.72
CA SER A 100 10.56 14.73 -11.90
C SER A 100 12.03 14.44 -12.23
N ILE A 101 12.80 14.02 -11.23
CA ILE A 101 14.05 13.30 -11.47
C ILE A 101 13.66 12.03 -12.25
N LYS A 102 14.45 11.63 -13.25
CA LYS A 102 14.33 10.29 -13.87
C LYS A 102 14.60 9.25 -12.76
N GLN A 103 13.59 8.97 -11.97
CA GLN A 103 13.62 7.96 -10.95
C GLN A 103 13.66 6.66 -11.74
N LEU A 104 14.82 5.99 -11.72
CA LEU A 104 14.91 4.59 -12.10
C LEU A 104 13.77 3.91 -11.35
N GLN A 105 12.81 3.36 -12.08
CA GLN A 105 11.57 2.85 -11.51
C GLN A 105 11.89 1.62 -10.68
N ILE A 106 12.34 1.83 -9.45
CA ILE A 106 12.30 0.81 -8.43
C ILE A 106 11.07 1.18 -7.62
N SER A 107 9.96 0.53 -7.94
CA SER A 107 8.73 0.80 -7.23
C SER A 107 8.94 0.42 -5.76
N THR A 108 8.63 1.34 -4.83
CA THR A 108 8.86 1.12 -3.40
C THR A 108 8.07 -0.08 -2.87
N ASP A 109 6.93 -0.40 -3.50
CA ASP A 109 6.17 -1.62 -3.22
C ASP A 109 6.89 -2.88 -3.72
N GLN A 110 7.65 -2.81 -4.83
CA GLN A 110 8.57 -3.88 -5.21
C GLN A 110 9.73 -3.97 -4.24
N LEU A 111 10.36 -2.87 -3.83
CA LEU A 111 11.48 -2.91 -2.88
C LEU A 111 11.08 -3.53 -1.54
N ILE A 112 9.98 -3.07 -0.95
CA ILE A 112 9.49 -3.61 0.32
C ILE A 112 8.99 -5.04 0.12
N GLY A 113 8.26 -5.31 -0.96
CA GLY A 113 7.80 -6.66 -1.31
C GLY A 113 8.97 -7.62 -1.52
N ASP A 114 10.03 -7.20 -2.17
CA ASP A 114 11.22 -7.99 -2.48
C ASP A 114 12.08 -8.21 -1.22
N GLU A 115 12.24 -7.21 -0.35
CA GLU A 115 12.91 -7.36 0.94
C GLU A 115 12.16 -8.33 1.86
N VAL A 116 10.83 -8.16 1.96
CA VAL A 116 9.97 -9.02 2.77
C VAL A 116 9.93 -10.43 2.18
N ASN A 117 9.78 -10.59 0.86
CA ASN A 117 9.82 -11.89 0.19
C ASN A 117 11.18 -12.56 0.34
N LYS A 118 12.29 -11.81 0.26
CA LYS A 118 13.64 -12.32 0.48
C LYS A 118 13.83 -12.80 1.92
N MET A 119 13.36 -12.04 2.91
CA MET A 119 13.38 -12.45 4.31
C MET A 119 12.51 -13.70 4.56
N TYR A 120 11.34 -13.80 3.93
CA TYR A 120 10.49 -15.00 3.99
C TYR A 120 11.15 -16.19 3.30
N PHE A 121 11.75 -16.02 2.12
CA PHE A 121 12.49 -17.07 1.42
C PHE A 121 13.68 -17.55 2.24
N ASP A 122 14.51 -16.65 2.77
CA ASP A 122 15.67 -17.02 3.59
C ASP A 122 15.23 -17.78 4.85
N LYS A 123 14.14 -17.36 5.51
CA LYS A 123 13.59 -18.09 6.66
C LYS A 123 13.03 -19.47 6.28
N ILE A 124 12.23 -19.56 5.22
CA ILE A 124 11.64 -20.82 4.77
C ILE A 124 12.74 -21.79 4.31
N PHE A 125 13.74 -21.29 3.57
CA PHE A 125 14.89 -22.06 3.09
C PHE A 125 15.76 -22.55 4.25
N ASN A 126 16.00 -21.72 5.27
CA ASN A 126 16.70 -22.14 6.48
C ASN A 126 15.92 -23.16 7.31
N ILE A 127 14.59 -23.07 7.36
CA ILE A 127 13.73 -24.08 8.00
C ILE A 127 13.75 -25.40 7.23
N SER A 128 13.84 -25.35 5.90
CA SER A 128 13.86 -26.55 5.04
C SER A 128 15.23 -27.16 4.81
N ASN A 129 16.31 -26.48 5.23
CA ASN A 129 17.69 -26.99 5.18
C ASN A 129 18.13 -27.75 6.44
N GLU A 130 17.38 -27.69 7.54
CA GLU A 130 17.43 -28.81 8.47
C GLU A 130 16.70 -29.95 7.75
N GLU A 131 17.44 -30.95 7.26
CA GLU A 131 16.86 -32.13 6.64
C GLU A 131 15.98 -32.85 7.67
N ILE A 132 14.72 -32.45 7.78
CA ILE A 132 13.71 -33.11 8.60
C ILE A 132 13.47 -34.48 7.96
N THR A 133 14.30 -35.42 8.36
CA THR A 133 14.25 -36.79 7.89
C THR A 133 13.19 -37.54 8.69
N PHE A 134 12.58 -38.55 8.07
CA PHE A 134 11.60 -39.42 8.74
C PHE A 134 12.12 -39.95 10.09
N SER A 135 13.41 -40.29 10.17
CA SER A 135 14.07 -40.72 11.41
C SER A 135 14.00 -39.67 12.51
N THR A 136 14.23 -38.40 12.18
CA THR A 136 14.20 -37.28 13.13
C THR A 136 12.78 -37.08 13.67
N ILE A 137 11.78 -37.08 12.78
CA ILE A 137 10.36 -36.97 13.17
C ILE A 137 9.99 -38.14 14.08
N GLN A 138 10.37 -39.36 13.73
CA GLN A 138 10.06 -40.55 14.53
C GLN A 138 10.67 -40.45 15.93
N THR A 139 11.96 -40.11 16.05
CA THR A 139 12.62 -40.00 17.36
C THR A 139 12.05 -38.90 18.24
N GLU A 140 11.66 -37.76 17.67
CA GLU A 140 11.06 -36.67 18.45
C GLU A 140 9.59 -36.95 18.80
N THR A 141 8.85 -37.64 17.93
CA THR A 141 7.48 -38.10 18.21
C THR A 141 7.43 -39.12 19.35
N GLU A 142 8.44 -39.99 19.47
CA GLU A 142 8.57 -40.95 20.57
C GLU A 142 8.94 -40.29 21.91
N LYS A 143 9.62 -39.14 21.88
CA LYS A 143 9.97 -38.36 23.09
C LYS A 143 8.83 -37.48 23.61
N ASP A 144 7.88 -37.13 22.75
CA ASP A 144 6.74 -36.28 23.10
C ASP A 144 5.73 -37.01 24.01
N GLN A 145 5.33 -36.38 25.11
CA GLN A 145 4.50 -36.99 26.15
C GLN A 145 3.08 -37.35 25.68
N ASP A 146 2.54 -36.69 24.67
CA ASP A 146 1.18 -36.90 24.20
C ASP A 146 1.16 -37.71 22.90
N LEU A 147 2.07 -37.43 21.98
CA LEU A 147 2.17 -38.18 20.72
C LEU A 147 2.62 -39.63 20.96
N ALA A 148 3.54 -39.89 21.90
CA ALA A 148 3.97 -41.25 22.21
C ALA A 148 2.84 -42.12 22.78
N LYS A 149 1.86 -41.53 23.50
CA LYS A 149 0.68 -42.25 23.99
C LYS A 149 -0.24 -42.65 22.84
N ILE A 150 -0.45 -41.74 21.89
CA ILE A 150 -1.30 -41.96 20.72
C ILE A 150 -0.69 -43.04 19.81
N VAL A 151 0.62 -42.99 19.55
CA VAL A 151 1.31 -44.01 18.75
C VAL A 151 1.17 -45.40 19.39
N LYS A 152 1.30 -45.51 20.72
CA LYS A 152 1.08 -46.78 21.45
C LYS A 152 -0.35 -47.30 21.42
N GLN A 153 -1.34 -46.44 21.18
CA GLN A 153 -2.74 -46.84 21.07
C GLN A 153 -3.12 -47.27 19.64
N LEU A 154 -2.32 -46.90 18.65
CA LEU A 154 -2.54 -47.19 17.23
C LEU A 154 -1.79 -48.44 16.74
N GLN A 155 -0.84 -48.96 17.52
CA GLN A 155 -0.17 -50.24 17.30
C GLN A 155 -0.92 -51.38 18.01
#